data_AF-A0A7C3VNF9-F1
#
_entry.id   AF-A0A7C3VNF9-F1
#
_cell.length_a   1.000
_cell.length_b   1.000
_cell.length_c   1.000
_cell.angle_alpha   90.00
_cell.angle_beta   90.00
_cell.angle_gamma   90.00
#
_symmetry.space_group_name_H-M   'P 1'
#
loop_
_entity.id
_entity.type
_entity.pdbx_description
1 polymer ?
#
loop_
_entity_poly.entity_id
_entity_poly.type
_entity_poly.pdbx_seq_one_letter_code
_entity_poly.pdbx_strand_id
1 'polypeptide(L)'
;MATLHFTQKGILFKTATATILFGEGSEQADAKLPLEGADERFSVKDSLVKRHAFGTTFALPDATIEYFPKTVKPKDAKTRRCNVLILGQHIEASKIIKAVSPRLAILHDGNIEHSRDIQKSTGIQTISAGPGTVVNLKAYNALSSQQRLASFTEQAE
;
A
#
# COMPACT_ATOMS: atom_id res chain seq x y z
N MET A 1 -5.02 -11.87 11.05
CA MET A 1 -5.44 -10.63 10.36
C MET A 1 -4.22 -9.89 9.88
N ALA A 2 -4.31 -9.20 8.74
CA ALA A 2 -3.18 -8.51 8.13
C ALA A 2 -3.03 -7.07 8.68
N THR A 3 -1.83 -6.71 9.11
CA THR A 3 -1.44 -5.35 9.53
C THR A 3 -0.16 -4.93 8.83
N LEU A 4 -0.07 -3.65 8.49
CA LEU A 4 1.16 -3.02 8.01
C LEU A 4 1.75 -2.20 9.16
N HIS A 5 2.99 -2.49 9.53
CA HIS A 5 3.76 -1.73 10.51
C HIS A 5 4.87 -0.98 9.77
N PHE A 6 4.89 0.34 9.89
CA PHE A 6 5.89 1.19 9.26
C PHE A 6 7.03 1.40 10.25
N THR A 7 8.26 1.12 9.84
CA THR A 7 9.47 1.25 10.63
C THR A 7 10.43 2.22 9.94
N GLN A 8 11.47 2.67 10.63
CA GLN A 8 12.53 3.48 10.01
C GLN A 8 13.27 2.75 8.88
N LYS A 9 13.20 1.42 8.90
CA LYS A 9 13.97 0.52 8.06
C LYS A 9 13.13 -0.12 6.96
N GLY A 10 11.84 0.21 6.88
CA GLY A 10 10.92 -0.42 5.95
C GLY A 10 9.56 -0.78 6.54
N ILE A 11 8.83 -1.64 5.84
CA ILE A 11 7.46 -2.00 6.15
C ILE A 11 7.41 -3.47 6.57
N LEU A 12 6.89 -3.72 7.76
CA LEU A 12 6.58 -5.05 8.25
C LEU A 12 5.12 -5.38 7.94
N PHE A 13 4.90 -6.34 7.05
CA PHE A 13 3.61 -6.93 6.78
C PHE A 13 3.40 -8.14 7.68
N LYS A 14 2.45 -8.05 8.61
CA LYS A 14 2.15 -9.11 9.57
C LYS A 14 0.78 -9.70 9.29
N THR A 15 0.70 -11.00 9.05
CA THR A 15 -0.55 -11.76 8.95
C THR A 15 -0.78 -12.56 10.24
N ALA A 16 -1.80 -13.43 10.26
CA ALA A 16 -1.99 -14.34 11.39
C ALA A 16 -0.83 -15.35 11.54
N THR A 17 -0.08 -15.62 10.48
CA THR A 17 0.80 -16.78 10.35
C THR A 17 2.18 -16.45 9.76
N ALA A 18 2.41 -15.22 9.31
CA ALA A 18 3.68 -14.79 8.73
C ALA A 18 3.99 -13.32 9.05
N THR A 19 5.27 -12.99 9.15
CA THR A 19 5.76 -11.61 9.19
C THR A 19 6.78 -11.43 8.08
N ILE A 20 6.57 -10.44 7.22
CA ILE A 20 7.42 -10.15 6.06
C ILE A 20 7.93 -8.72 6.16
N LEU A 21 9.25 -8.51 6.09
CA LEU A 21 9.87 -7.19 6.13
C LEU A 21 10.23 -6.70 4.72
N PHE A 22 9.97 -5.43 4.43
CA PHE A 22 10.27 -4.75 3.17
C PHE A 22 11.08 -3.47 3.43
N GLY A 23 12.39 -3.53 3.20
CA GLY A 23 13.32 -2.39 3.35
C GLY A 23 14.68 -2.84 3.87
N GLU A 24 15.51 -1.90 4.31
CA GLU A 24 16.82 -2.18 4.88
C GLU A 24 16.76 -2.41 6.38
N GLY A 25 16.65 -3.66 6.84
CA GLY A 25 16.73 -3.97 8.26
C GLY A 25 16.67 -5.45 8.60
N SER A 26 17.21 -5.79 9.77
CA SER A 26 17.12 -7.11 10.38
C SER A 26 16.41 -6.97 11.70
N GLU A 27 15.17 -7.42 11.78
CA GLU A 27 14.59 -7.85 13.06
C GLU A 27 13.43 -8.79 12.76
N GLN A 28 13.80 -10.07 12.70
CA GLN A 28 12.95 -11.27 12.67
C GLN A 28 11.75 -11.23 11.71
N ALA A 29 12.05 -11.33 10.41
CA ALA A 29 11.11 -11.91 9.44
C ALA A 29 11.51 -13.37 9.19
N ASP A 30 10.56 -14.31 9.29
CA ASP A 30 10.78 -15.73 8.96
C ASP A 30 11.16 -15.93 7.48
N ALA A 31 11.03 -14.89 6.66
CA ALA A 31 11.54 -14.83 5.30
C ALA A 31 12.33 -13.52 5.10
N LYS A 32 13.67 -13.63 5.06
CA LYS A 32 14.52 -12.61 4.45
C LYS A 32 14.39 -12.75 2.94
N LEU A 33 13.80 -11.75 2.29
CA LEU A 33 13.79 -11.72 0.84
C LEU A 33 15.01 -10.93 0.35
N PRO A 34 15.87 -11.50 -0.52
CA PRO A 34 17.11 -10.87 -0.96
C PRO A 34 16.87 -9.53 -1.67
N LEU A 35 17.88 -8.65 -1.62
CA LEU A 35 17.88 -7.33 -2.24
C LEU A 35 18.13 -7.48 -3.75
N GLU A 36 17.14 -7.05 -4.54
CA GLU A 36 17.13 -6.86 -6.01
C GLU A 36 17.33 -8.09 -6.94
N GLY A 37 16.59 -8.08 -8.06
CA GLY A 37 17.07 -8.71 -9.30
C GLY A 37 16.32 -9.91 -9.90
N ALA A 38 14.99 -9.99 -9.88
CA ALA A 38 14.16 -10.74 -10.85
C ALA A 38 12.65 -10.58 -10.55
N ASP A 39 11.79 -10.86 -11.54
CA ASP A 39 10.35 -11.08 -11.30
C ASP A 39 10.18 -12.41 -10.56
N GLU A 40 10.09 -12.36 -9.23
CA GLU A 40 10.01 -13.55 -8.39
C GLU A 40 8.62 -13.71 -7.79
N ARG A 41 8.09 -14.94 -7.79
CA ARG A 41 6.82 -15.29 -7.17
C ARG A 41 7.08 -16.18 -5.96
N PHE A 42 6.61 -15.74 -4.81
CA PHE A 42 6.67 -16.50 -3.58
C PHE A 42 5.25 -16.72 -3.05
N SER A 43 4.93 -17.97 -2.75
CA SER A 43 3.74 -18.29 -1.99
C SER A 43 4.08 -18.20 -0.51
N VAL A 44 3.48 -17.24 0.18
CA VAL A 44 3.53 -17.15 1.64
C VAL A 44 2.13 -17.49 2.12
N LYS A 45 1.95 -18.58 2.87
CA LYS A 45 0.65 -19.18 3.25
C LYS A 45 -0.52 -18.18 3.24
N ASP A 46 -1.49 -18.45 2.35
CA ASP A 46 -2.69 -17.63 2.06
C ASP A 46 -2.44 -16.28 1.37
N SER A 47 -1.25 -16.06 0.82
CA SER A 47 -0.88 -14.83 0.12
C SER A 47 0.10 -15.13 -1.02
N LEU A 48 -0.08 -14.44 -2.15
CA LEU A 48 0.88 -14.48 -3.25
C LEU A 48 1.67 -13.19 -3.26
N VAL A 49 2.98 -13.31 -3.09
CA VAL A 49 3.92 -12.19 -3.20
C VAL A 49 4.56 -12.27 -4.58
N LYS A 50 4.37 -11.23 -5.39
CA LYS A 50 5.05 -11.07 -6.67
C LYS A 50 5.96 -9.87 -6.59
N ARG A 51 7.26 -10.09 -6.69
CA ARG A 51 8.25 -9.03 -6.90
C ARG A 51 8.39 -8.73 -8.37
N HIS A 52 8.73 -7.48 -8.66
CA HIS A 52 9.06 -7.05 -10.00
C HIS A 52 10.04 -5.88 -9.93
N ALA A 53 10.57 -5.48 -11.09
CA ALA A 53 11.67 -4.51 -11.21
C ALA A 53 11.49 -3.19 -10.42
N PHE A 54 10.25 -2.77 -10.16
CA PHE A 54 9.94 -1.47 -9.55
C PHE A 54 9.16 -1.59 -8.24
N GLY A 55 8.88 -2.80 -7.75
CA GLY A 55 7.97 -2.97 -6.61
C GLY A 55 7.66 -4.40 -6.22
N THR A 56 6.70 -4.51 -5.31
CA THR A 56 6.18 -5.78 -4.82
C THR A 56 4.66 -5.72 -4.74
N THR A 57 4.00 -6.71 -5.35
CA THR A 57 2.57 -6.96 -5.24
C THR A 57 2.32 -8.03 -4.18
N PHE A 58 1.32 -7.82 -3.34
CA PHE A 58 0.77 -8.80 -2.42
C PHE A 58 -0.68 -9.05 -2.80
N ALA A 59 -1.00 -10.28 -3.18
CA ALA A 59 -2.38 -10.70 -3.32
C ALA A 59 -2.76 -11.44 -2.04
N LEU A 60 -3.59 -10.79 -1.22
CA LEU A 60 -4.30 -11.40 -0.10
C LEU A 60 -5.66 -11.91 -0.59
N PRO A 61 -6.35 -12.78 0.17
CA PRO A 61 -7.67 -13.26 -0.21
C PRO A 61 -8.70 -12.14 -0.38
N ASP A 62 -8.52 -11.02 0.33
CA ASP A 62 -9.46 -9.90 0.42
C ASP A 62 -8.90 -8.56 -0.07
N ALA A 63 -7.63 -8.47 -0.45
CA ALA A 63 -7.01 -7.24 -0.93
C ALA A 63 -5.72 -7.49 -1.73
N THR A 64 -5.51 -6.66 -2.75
CA THR A 64 -4.22 -6.55 -3.43
C THR A 64 -3.49 -5.29 -2.96
N ILE A 65 -2.25 -5.45 -2.50
CA ILE A 65 -1.38 -4.35 -2.06
C ILE A 65 -0.23 -4.22 -3.05
N GLU A 66 0.09 -3.01 -3.48
CA GLU A 66 1.27 -2.72 -4.28
C GLU A 66 2.21 -1.84 -3.47
N TYR A 67 3.49 -2.18 -3.41
CA TYR A 67 4.52 -1.38 -2.77
C TYR A 67 5.60 -0.97 -3.77
N PHE A 68 5.82 0.33 -3.92
CA PHE A 68 6.91 0.91 -4.69
C PHE A 68 7.95 1.53 -3.75
N PRO A 69 9.08 0.85 -3.45
CA PRO A 69 10.10 1.37 -2.54
C PRO A 69 10.87 2.56 -3.13
N LYS A 70 11.00 2.60 -4.46
CA LYS A 70 11.70 3.64 -5.21
C LYS A 70 10.72 4.40 -6.10
N THR A 71 11.13 5.55 -6.59
CA THR A 71 10.35 6.33 -7.57
C THR A 71 10.05 5.48 -8.81
N VAL A 72 8.77 5.42 -9.20
CA VAL A 72 8.31 4.73 -10.41
C VAL A 72 7.70 5.73 -11.38
N LYS A 73 7.88 5.53 -12.69
CA LYS A 73 7.25 6.43 -13.68
C LYS A 73 5.75 6.12 -13.78
N PRO A 74 4.88 7.12 -13.98
CA PRO A 74 3.44 6.91 -14.11
C PRO A 74 3.04 5.91 -15.20
N LYS A 75 3.81 5.85 -16.30
CA LYS A 75 3.59 4.90 -17.40
C LYS A 75 3.73 3.43 -16.95
N ASP A 76 4.69 3.17 -16.07
CA ASP A 76 5.01 1.82 -15.60
C ASP A 76 4.01 1.41 -14.52
N ALA A 77 3.58 2.36 -13.70
CA ALA A 77 2.54 2.18 -12.68
C ALA A 77 1.13 1.96 -13.25
N LYS A 78 0.80 2.54 -14.42
CA LYS A 78 -0.56 2.43 -15.03
C LYS A 78 -0.99 0.99 -15.31
N THR A 79 -0.03 0.08 -15.51
CA THR A 79 -0.29 -1.34 -15.73
C THR A 79 -0.70 -2.08 -14.45
N ARG A 80 -0.61 -1.43 -13.30
CA ARG A 80 -0.83 -2.02 -11.98
C ARG A 80 -2.21 -1.69 -11.47
N ARG A 81 -2.86 -2.68 -10.86
CA ARG A 81 -4.15 -2.57 -10.19
C ARG A 81 -4.00 -3.12 -8.79
N CYS A 82 -4.33 -2.32 -7.79
CA CYS A 82 -4.29 -2.71 -6.39
C CYS A 82 -5.40 -1.98 -5.61
N ASN A 83 -5.76 -2.54 -4.46
CA ASN A 83 -6.66 -1.90 -3.50
C ASN A 83 -5.89 -0.87 -2.66
N VAL A 84 -4.69 -1.25 -2.21
CA VAL A 84 -3.80 -0.40 -1.41
C VAL A 84 -2.50 -0.19 -2.17
N LEU A 85 -2.12 1.07 -2.36
CA LEU A 85 -0.84 1.45 -2.93
C LEU A 85 0.03 2.07 -1.84
N ILE A 86 1.27 1.62 -1.73
CA ILE A 86 2.25 2.15 -0.80
C ILE A 86 3.42 2.72 -1.59
N LEU A 87 3.74 3.99 -1.35
CA LEU A 87 4.85 4.70 -1.98
C LEU A 87 5.95 4.95 -0.94
N GLY A 88 7.16 4.45 -1.19
CA GLY A 88 8.36 4.72 -0.40
C GLY A 88 9.00 6.07 -0.73
N GLN A 89 8.81 6.54 -1.97
CA GLN A 89 9.23 7.87 -2.41
C GLN A 89 8.05 8.60 -3.07
N HIS A 90 7.90 9.89 -2.77
CA HIS A 90 6.70 10.66 -3.12
C HIS A 90 6.84 11.50 -4.39
N ILE A 91 7.92 11.33 -5.15
CA ILE A 91 8.13 12.06 -6.41
C ILE A 91 7.00 11.68 -7.37
N GLU A 92 6.25 12.69 -7.82
CA GLU A 92 5.06 12.51 -8.67
C GLU A 92 3.98 11.60 -8.07
N ALA A 93 3.89 11.48 -6.74
CA ALA A 93 2.92 10.61 -6.06
C ALA A 93 1.48 10.81 -6.56
N SER A 94 1.06 12.07 -6.77
CA SER A 94 -0.26 12.39 -7.31
C SER A 94 -0.52 11.80 -8.70
N LYS A 95 0.49 11.78 -9.58
CA LYS A 95 0.39 11.18 -10.92
C LYS A 95 0.34 9.66 -10.85
N ILE A 96 1.18 9.06 -10.00
CA ILE A 96 1.21 7.61 -9.79
C ILE A 96 -0.13 7.14 -9.20
N ILE A 97 -0.64 7.81 -8.17
CA ILE A 97 -1.91 7.50 -7.52
C ILE A 97 -3.08 7.64 -8.51
N LYS A 98 -3.10 8.69 -9.34
CA LYS A 98 -4.11 8.82 -10.41
C LYS A 98 -4.01 7.71 -11.45
N ALA A 99 -2.80 7.32 -11.84
CA ALA A 99 -2.58 6.29 -12.85
C ALA A 99 -3.03 4.90 -12.37
N VAL A 100 -2.70 4.54 -11.12
CA VAL A 100 -3.07 3.25 -10.52
C VAL A 100 -4.54 3.25 -10.09
N SER A 101 -5.02 4.39 -9.58
CA SER A 101 -6.35 4.58 -8.99
C SER A 101 -6.64 3.56 -7.87
N PRO A 102 -5.80 3.49 -6.82
CA PRO A 102 -6.05 2.60 -5.70
C PRO A 102 -7.21 3.12 -4.85
N ARG A 103 -7.78 2.27 -3.99
CA ARG A 103 -8.79 2.72 -3.02
C ARG A 103 -8.13 3.46 -1.84
N LEU A 104 -6.88 3.12 -1.51
CA LEU A 104 -6.06 3.79 -0.49
C LEU A 104 -4.63 3.94 -0.99
N ALA A 105 -4.09 5.14 -0.83
CA ALA A 105 -2.67 5.42 -0.99
C ALA A 105 -2.02 5.66 0.38
N ILE A 106 -0.85 5.08 0.60
CA ILE A 106 -0.05 5.26 1.80
C ILE A 106 1.30 5.84 1.37
N LEU A 107 1.63 6.99 1.92
CA LEU A 107 2.90 7.68 1.71
C LEU A 107 3.83 7.35 2.89
N HIS A 108 4.75 6.41 2.69
CA HIS A 108 5.73 6.06 3.71
C HIS A 108 6.73 7.20 3.91
N ASP A 109 6.85 7.68 5.15
CA ASP A 109 7.67 8.84 5.53
C ASP A 109 7.24 10.14 4.82
N GLY A 110 5.97 10.21 4.40
CA GLY A 110 5.37 11.42 3.82
C GLY A 110 4.90 12.42 4.89
N ASN A 111 4.90 13.71 4.57
CA ASN A 111 4.30 14.74 5.42
C ASN A 111 2.76 14.72 5.30
N ILE A 112 2.04 14.89 6.41
CA ILE A 112 0.57 14.95 6.48
C ILE A 112 -0.01 16.00 5.52
N GLU A 113 0.60 17.18 5.44
CA GLU A 113 0.15 18.25 4.54
C GLU A 113 0.19 17.79 3.08
N HIS A 114 1.30 17.17 2.67
CA HIS A 114 1.48 16.61 1.35
C HIS A 114 0.44 15.51 1.03
N SER A 115 0.16 14.61 1.99
CA SER A 115 -0.90 13.61 1.84
C SER A 115 -2.29 14.23 1.67
N ARG A 116 -2.61 15.31 2.39
CA ARG A 116 -3.90 16.02 2.23
C ARG A 116 -4.03 16.67 0.86
N ASP A 117 -2.97 17.28 0.35
CA ASP A 117 -2.98 17.92 -0.96
C ASP A 117 -3.13 16.88 -2.08
N ILE A 118 -2.46 15.72 -1.93
CA ILE A 118 -2.65 14.58 -2.82
C ILE A 118 -4.08 14.06 -2.74
N GLN A 119 -4.66 13.88 -1.55
CA GLN A 119 -6.04 13.44 -1.40
C GLN A 119 -7.02 14.41 -2.07
N LYS A 120 -6.87 15.72 -1.87
CA LYS A 120 -7.71 16.74 -2.51
C LYS A 120 -7.61 16.70 -4.03
N SER A 121 -6.40 16.58 -4.57
CA SER A 121 -6.15 16.62 -6.01
C SER A 121 -6.48 15.32 -6.75
N THR A 122 -6.46 14.19 -6.06
CA THR A 122 -6.71 12.86 -6.64
C THR A 122 -8.10 12.31 -6.32
N GLY A 123 -8.74 12.77 -5.24
CA GLY A 123 -9.98 12.19 -4.71
C GLY A 123 -9.78 10.82 -4.04
N ILE A 124 -8.55 10.33 -3.93
CA ILE A 124 -8.21 9.04 -3.35
C ILE A 124 -7.79 9.24 -1.89
N GLN A 125 -8.29 8.37 -1.01
CA GLN A 125 -7.91 8.38 0.40
C GLN A 125 -6.38 8.21 0.49
N THR A 126 -5.71 9.20 1.08
CA THR A 126 -4.24 9.22 1.15
C THR A 126 -3.83 9.46 2.59
N ILE A 127 -2.97 8.59 3.14
CA ILE A 127 -2.45 8.72 4.50
C ILE A 127 -0.92 8.82 4.47
N SER A 128 -0.38 9.63 5.38
CA SER A 128 1.04 9.62 5.71
C SER A 128 1.31 8.56 6.77
N ALA A 129 2.32 7.72 6.54
CA ALA A 129 2.73 6.71 7.50
C ALA A 129 4.24 6.84 7.80
N GLY A 130 4.56 7.39 8.96
CA GLY A 130 5.93 7.44 9.48
C GLY A 130 6.26 6.23 10.36
N PRO A 131 7.48 6.18 10.92
CA PRO A 131 7.89 5.11 11.82
C PRO A 131 6.95 4.98 13.02
N GLY A 132 6.58 3.75 13.37
CA GLY A 132 5.63 3.44 14.44
C GLY A 132 4.16 3.46 14.01
N THR A 133 3.85 3.91 12.80
CA THR A 133 2.48 3.87 12.27
C THR A 133 2.06 2.41 12.03
N VAL A 134 0.84 2.06 12.46
CA VAL A 134 0.24 0.77 12.19
C VAL A 134 -1.06 0.96 11.42
N VAL A 135 -1.15 0.36 10.23
CA VAL A 135 -2.36 0.40 9.40
C VAL A 135 -3.04 -0.95 9.46
N ASN A 136 -4.25 -0.97 10.04
CA ASN A 136 -5.09 -2.15 10.10
C ASN A 136 -5.91 -2.29 8.81
N LEU A 137 -5.55 -3.28 7.99
CA LEU A 137 -6.18 -3.48 6.68
C LEU A 137 -7.61 -4.02 6.78
N LYS A 138 -8.00 -4.66 7.89
CA LYS A 138 -9.39 -5.10 8.12
C LYS A 138 -10.31 -3.90 8.36
N ALA A 139 -9.86 -2.96 9.19
CA ALA A 139 -10.60 -1.72 9.44
C ALA A 139 -10.72 -0.91 8.14
N TYR A 140 -9.67 -0.91 7.33
CA TYR A 140 -9.70 -0.31 6.00
C TYR A 140 -10.71 -0.97 5.05
N ASN A 141 -10.69 -2.30 4.91
CA ASN A 141 -11.64 -3.01 4.06
C ASN A 141 -13.10 -2.71 4.49
N ALA A 142 -13.37 -2.69 5.80
CA ALA A 142 -14.66 -2.30 6.35
C ALA A 142 -15.06 -0.85 6.00
N LEU A 143 -14.15 0.12 6.13
CA LEU A 143 -14.38 1.53 5.77
C LEU A 143 -14.57 1.73 4.27
N SER A 144 -13.82 1.00 3.44
CA SER A 144 -13.95 1.07 1.98
C SER A 144 -15.24 0.42 1.45
N SER A 145 -15.85 -0.46 2.25
CA SER A 145 -17.13 -1.11 1.97
C SER A 145 -18.35 -0.34 2.47
N GLN A 146 -18.16 0.66 3.35
CA GLN A 146 -19.24 1.56 3.75
C GLN A 146 -19.61 2.44 2.55
N GLN A 147 -20.86 2.32 2.09
CA GLN A 147 -21.44 3.28 1.15
C GLN A 147 -21.32 4.69 1.75
N ARG A 148 -21.03 5.68 0.89
CA ARG A 148 -20.94 7.09 1.33
C ARG A 148 -22.26 7.46 2.01
N LEU A 149 -22.23 8.22 3.09
CA LEU A 149 -23.46 8.74 3.75
C LEU A 149 -24.40 9.44 2.75
N ALA A 150 -23.85 10.08 1.72
CA ALA A 150 -24.60 10.69 0.61
C ALA A 150 -25.43 9.69 -0.23
N SER A 151 -25.14 8.40 -0.15
CA SER A 151 -25.90 7.31 -0.78
C SER A 151 -27.20 6.98 -0.03
N PHE A 152 -27.38 7.51 1.18
CA PHE A 152 -28.54 7.26 2.05
C PHE A 152 -29.49 8.47 2.16
N THR A 153 -29.14 9.59 1.54
CA THR A 153 -30.00 10.77 1.44
C THR A 153 -30.56 10.86 0.03
N GLU A 154 -31.77 10.33 -0.16
CA GLU A 154 -32.62 10.75 -1.28
C GLU A 154 -33.16 12.15 -0.96
N GLN A 155 -33.04 13.09 -1.90
CA GLN A 155 -33.82 14.34 -1.80
C GLN A 155 -35.28 13.97 -2.05
N ALA A 156 -36.14 14.22 -1.06
CA ALA A 156 -37.57 14.14 -1.27
C ALA A 156 -37.96 15.21 -2.31
N GLU A 157 -38.55 14.78 -3.42
CA GLU A 157 -39.24 15.65 -4.38
C GLU A 157 -40.47 16.33 -3.76
#